data_AF-A0A1Q8BRB0-F1
#
_entry.id   AF-A0A1Q8BRB0-F1
#
_cell.length_a   1.000
_cell.length_b   1.000
_cell.length_c   1.000
_cell.angle_alpha   90.00
_cell.angle_beta   90.00
_cell.angle_gamma   90.00
#
_symmetry.space_group_name_H-M   'P 1'
#
loop_
_entity.id
_entity.type
_entity.pdbx_description
1 polymer ?
#
loop_
_entity_poly.entity_id
_entity_poly.type
_entity_poly.pdbx_seq_one_letter_code
_entity_poly.pdbx_strand_id
1 'polypeptide(L)'
;MTALAEPHGGVELLVEVGEHQLLLAGGRVDEALARDAARCAHLVPSAPSKRLIGALVEHGRVDEVVEVLLRPTGWDESTSRWEHFAMCMTERGRSAELLTLLPRLRAADIDSFVARTQIDTLLADQLARENRWAEVLELLKHTSGWADTWLPRQLGRLGLTDQLRRLADTGNQTARQELVELLLAKGPVNDAVTVLRGLVEEDSAQTPDRWAPTTLAEQLSDQGDLAELGTRIATGDSFAAAVLADRACQGRVPNADQILTAGLSPDGSFPTG
;
A
#
# COMPACT_ATOMS: atom_id res chain seq x y z
N MET A 1 -57.75 -18.49 10.41
CA MET A 1 -56.77 -19.56 10.66
C MET A 1 -55.57 -19.28 9.78
N THR A 2 -54.66 -18.50 10.34
CA THR A 2 -53.45 -17.95 9.71
C THR A 2 -52.42 -19.07 9.57
N ALA A 3 -52.05 -19.44 8.34
CA ALA A 3 -50.91 -20.31 8.09
C ALA A 3 -49.65 -19.45 8.03
N LEU A 4 -48.80 -19.59 9.04
CA LEU A 4 -47.47 -18.99 9.12
C LEU A 4 -46.59 -19.62 8.04
N ALA A 5 -46.05 -18.79 7.14
CA ALA A 5 -44.96 -19.19 6.25
C ALA A 5 -43.68 -19.32 7.06
N GLU A 6 -43.12 -20.53 7.12
CA GLU A 6 -41.85 -20.78 7.80
C GLU A 6 -40.65 -20.22 7.01
N PRO A 7 -39.62 -19.67 7.67
CA PRO A 7 -38.41 -19.18 7.04
C PRO A 7 -37.39 -20.33 6.87
N HIS A 8 -37.58 -21.21 5.88
CA HIS A 8 -36.67 -22.35 5.67
C HIS A 8 -35.34 -22.03 4.97
N GLY A 9 -35.17 -20.84 4.37
CA GLY A 9 -33.96 -20.53 3.58
C GLY A 9 -32.67 -20.32 4.39
N GLY A 10 -32.76 -20.00 5.68
CA GLY A 10 -31.57 -19.64 6.49
C GLY A 10 -30.82 -20.82 7.09
N VAL A 11 -31.50 -21.95 7.34
CA VAL A 11 -30.92 -23.11 8.05
C VAL A 11 -30.25 -24.08 7.08
N GLU A 12 -30.78 -24.24 5.87
CA GLU A 12 -30.16 -25.02 4.79
C GLU A 12 -28.80 -24.43 4.38
N LEU A 13 -28.71 -23.10 4.24
CA LEU A 13 -27.45 -22.41 3.92
C LEU A 13 -26.35 -22.62 4.99
N LEU A 14 -26.72 -22.72 6.28
CA LEU A 14 -25.76 -22.91 7.38
C LEU A 14 -25.29 -24.36 7.51
N VAL A 15 -26.17 -25.33 7.28
CA VAL A 15 -25.81 -26.77 7.29
C VAL A 15 -24.91 -27.10 6.09
N GLU A 16 -25.23 -26.56 4.91
CA GLU A 16 -24.45 -26.80 3.69
C GLU A 16 -23.06 -26.14 3.69
N VAL A 17 -22.93 -24.95 4.30
CA VAL A 17 -21.62 -24.31 4.48
C VAL A 17 -20.74 -25.16 5.42
N GLY A 18 -21.33 -25.82 6.42
CA GLY A 18 -20.62 -26.75 7.31
C GLY A 18 -20.17 -28.05 6.63
N GLU A 19 -20.99 -28.61 5.73
CA GLU A 19 -20.63 -29.82 4.97
C GLU A 19 -19.56 -29.56 3.91
N HIS A 20 -19.62 -28.41 3.23
CA HIS A 20 -18.58 -27.98 2.30
C HIS A 20 -17.24 -27.77 3.02
N GLN A 21 -17.26 -27.27 4.25
CA GLN A 21 -16.08 -27.16 5.12
C GLN A 21 -15.50 -28.52 5.51
N LEU A 22 -16.36 -29.51 5.82
CA LEU A 22 -15.93 -30.87 6.16
C LEU A 22 -15.31 -31.61 4.98
N LEU A 23 -15.79 -31.38 3.76
CA LEU A 23 -15.21 -31.99 2.55
C LEU A 23 -13.82 -31.44 2.23
N LEU A 24 -13.64 -30.12 2.37
CA LEU A 24 -12.33 -29.48 2.20
C LEU A 24 -11.35 -29.91 3.31
N ALA A 25 -11.80 -29.97 4.57
CA ALA A 25 -10.99 -30.45 5.68
C ALA A 25 -10.64 -31.95 5.60
N GLY A 26 -11.45 -32.74 4.90
CA GLY A 26 -11.23 -34.17 4.66
C GLY A 26 -10.44 -34.51 3.39
N GLY A 27 -9.92 -33.51 2.66
CA GLY A 27 -9.16 -33.73 1.42
C GLY A 27 -9.99 -34.20 0.22
N ARG A 28 -11.32 -34.15 0.30
CA ARG A 28 -12.25 -34.59 -0.77
C ARG A 28 -12.56 -33.44 -1.73
N VAL A 29 -11.49 -32.88 -2.32
CA VAL A 29 -11.53 -31.68 -3.16
C VAL A 29 -12.40 -31.87 -4.41
N ASP A 30 -12.36 -33.05 -5.03
CA ASP A 30 -13.18 -33.36 -6.23
C ASP A 30 -14.68 -33.29 -5.95
N GLU A 31 -15.11 -33.71 -4.77
CA GLU A 31 -16.52 -33.65 -4.39
C GLU A 31 -16.95 -32.24 -3.98
N ALA A 32 -16.03 -31.47 -3.38
CA ALA A 32 -16.24 -30.05 -3.12
C ALA A 32 -16.38 -29.27 -4.45
N LEU A 33 -15.52 -29.54 -5.43
CA LEU A 33 -15.57 -28.99 -6.79
C LEU A 33 -16.86 -29.37 -7.53
N ALA A 34 -17.25 -30.65 -7.51
CA ALA A 34 -18.47 -31.11 -8.16
C ALA A 34 -19.73 -30.46 -7.58
N ARG A 35 -19.77 -30.26 -6.26
CA ARG A 35 -20.85 -29.54 -5.59
C ARG A 35 -20.86 -28.05 -5.87
N ASP A 36 -19.70 -27.40 -5.89
CA ASP A 36 -19.61 -25.96 -6.20
C ASP A 36 -20.00 -25.69 -7.67
N ALA A 37 -19.58 -26.57 -8.59
CA ALA A 37 -20.02 -26.56 -9.97
C ALA A 37 -21.54 -26.80 -10.12
N ALA A 38 -22.13 -27.71 -9.33
CA ALA A 38 -23.58 -27.92 -9.30
C ALA A 38 -24.35 -26.72 -8.71
N ARG A 39 -23.79 -26.04 -7.71
CA ARG A 39 -24.36 -24.80 -7.14
C ARG A 39 -24.36 -23.66 -8.14
N CYS A 40 -23.26 -23.49 -8.88
CA CYS A 40 -23.14 -22.49 -9.94
C CYS A 40 -24.16 -22.68 -11.07
N ALA A 41 -24.71 -23.89 -11.23
CA ALA A 41 -25.68 -24.22 -12.28
C ALA A 41 -27.15 -23.90 -11.90
N HIS A 42 -27.47 -23.77 -10.61
CA HIS A 42 -28.87 -23.72 -10.13
C HIS A 42 -29.28 -22.41 -9.43
N LEU A 43 -28.33 -21.58 -9.02
CA LEU A 43 -28.58 -20.23 -8.48
C LEU A 43 -27.74 -19.24 -9.29
N VAL A 44 -28.17 -17.97 -9.39
CA VAL A 44 -27.39 -16.83 -9.92
C VAL A 44 -25.90 -17.11 -9.69
N PRO A 45 -25.03 -17.09 -10.73
CA PRO A 45 -23.71 -17.71 -10.69
C PRO A 45 -22.94 -17.23 -9.45
N SER A 46 -23.03 -17.99 -8.36
CA SER A 46 -22.42 -17.62 -7.10
C SER A 46 -20.95 -17.97 -7.27
N ALA A 47 -20.09 -16.97 -7.20
CA ALA A 47 -18.70 -17.19 -7.48
C ALA A 47 -18.11 -18.25 -6.52
N PRO A 48 -17.12 -19.03 -6.98
CA PRO A 48 -16.37 -19.96 -6.15
C PRO A 48 -15.90 -19.25 -4.88
N SER A 49 -16.16 -19.86 -3.72
CA SER A 49 -15.79 -19.24 -2.45
C SER A 49 -14.27 -19.09 -2.33
N LYS A 50 -13.79 -18.02 -1.69
CA LYS A 50 -12.35 -17.80 -1.37
C LYS A 50 -11.70 -19.07 -0.76
N ARG A 51 -12.46 -19.82 0.04
CA ARG A 51 -12.02 -21.08 0.65
C ARG A 51 -11.75 -22.21 -0.35
N LEU A 52 -12.53 -22.32 -1.42
CA LEU A 52 -12.28 -23.29 -2.49
C LEU A 52 -10.97 -22.96 -3.23
N ILE A 53 -10.74 -21.67 -3.52
CA ILE A 53 -9.48 -21.19 -4.10
C ILE A 53 -8.31 -21.59 -3.20
N GLY A 54 -8.41 -21.33 -1.89
CA GLY A 54 -7.38 -21.69 -0.92
C GLY A 54 -7.09 -23.19 -0.86
N ALA A 55 -8.13 -24.04 -0.85
CA ALA A 55 -7.97 -25.49 -0.82
C ALA A 55 -7.36 -26.06 -2.12
N LEU A 56 -7.79 -25.57 -3.28
CA LEU A 56 -7.21 -26.00 -4.56
C LEU A 56 -5.73 -25.63 -4.68
N VAL A 57 -5.36 -24.44 -4.21
CA VAL A 57 -3.95 -24.03 -4.14
C VAL A 57 -3.16 -24.93 -3.17
N GLU A 58 -3.75 -25.30 -2.03
CA GLU A 58 -3.13 -26.21 -1.05
C GLU A 58 -2.85 -27.60 -1.63
N HIS A 59 -3.78 -28.11 -2.44
CA HIS A 59 -3.67 -29.42 -3.07
C HIS A 59 -2.90 -29.40 -4.41
N GLY A 60 -2.23 -28.30 -4.77
CA GLY A 60 -1.41 -28.23 -5.97
C GLY A 60 -2.17 -27.95 -7.27
N ARG A 61 -3.51 -27.84 -7.24
CA ARG A 61 -4.41 -27.81 -8.41
C ARG A 61 -4.60 -26.39 -8.97
N VAL A 62 -3.49 -25.73 -9.30
CA VAL A 62 -3.49 -24.31 -9.68
C VAL A 62 -4.16 -24.06 -11.03
N ASP A 63 -3.99 -24.97 -12.00
CA ASP A 63 -4.63 -24.83 -13.31
C ASP A 63 -6.16 -24.79 -13.20
N GLU A 64 -6.74 -25.58 -12.30
CA GLU A 64 -8.19 -25.59 -12.08
C GLU A 64 -8.67 -24.31 -11.40
N VAL A 65 -7.85 -23.73 -10.51
CA VAL A 65 -8.13 -22.41 -9.93
C VAL A 65 -8.14 -21.36 -11.03
N VAL A 66 -7.17 -21.39 -11.94
CA VAL A 66 -7.12 -20.46 -13.08
C VAL A 66 -8.38 -20.61 -13.94
N GLU A 67 -8.78 -21.82 -14.32
CA GLU A 67 -10.02 -22.04 -15.08
C GLU A 67 -11.26 -21.48 -14.36
N VAL A 68 -11.33 -21.67 -13.05
CA VAL A 68 -12.42 -21.21 -12.20
C VAL A 68 -12.43 -19.67 -12.08
N LEU A 69 -11.26 -19.04 -12.00
CA LEU A 69 -11.11 -17.58 -11.95
C LEU A 69 -11.37 -16.91 -13.31
N LEU A 70 -11.07 -17.59 -14.42
CA LEU A 70 -11.33 -17.12 -15.79
C LEU A 70 -12.81 -17.17 -16.19
N ARG A 71 -13.68 -17.81 -15.39
CA ARG A 71 -15.12 -17.82 -15.66
C ARG A 71 -15.72 -16.42 -15.41
N PRO A 72 -16.57 -15.91 -16.32
CA PRO A 72 -17.27 -14.65 -16.10
C PRO A 72 -18.15 -14.77 -14.85
N THR A 73 -17.88 -13.94 -13.85
CA THR A 73 -18.78 -13.74 -12.71
C THR A 73 -19.28 -12.31 -12.73
N GLY A 74 -20.31 -12.01 -11.93
CA GLY A 74 -20.72 -10.63 -11.68
C GLY A 74 -19.53 -9.72 -11.31
N TRP A 75 -19.65 -8.45 -11.68
CA TRP A 75 -18.59 -7.45 -11.71
C TRP A 75 -17.95 -7.14 -10.33
N ASP A 76 -18.56 -7.56 -9.23
CA ASP A 76 -18.14 -7.20 -7.87
C ASP A 76 -17.18 -8.23 -7.23
N GLU A 77 -17.32 -9.52 -7.57
CA GLU A 77 -16.56 -10.59 -6.89
C GLU A 77 -15.25 -10.97 -7.60
N SER A 78 -14.97 -10.42 -8.79
CA SER A 78 -13.78 -10.79 -9.58
C SER A 78 -12.47 -10.35 -8.90
N THR A 79 -12.36 -9.08 -8.50
CA THR A 79 -11.14 -8.51 -7.88
C THR A 79 -10.74 -9.26 -6.59
N SER A 80 -11.72 -9.51 -5.71
CA SER A 80 -11.52 -10.20 -4.43
C SER A 80 -11.04 -11.65 -4.56
N ARG A 81 -11.31 -12.31 -5.69
CA ARG A 81 -10.90 -13.71 -5.94
C ARG A 81 -9.48 -13.79 -6.47
N TRP A 82 -9.12 -12.89 -7.38
CA TRP A 82 -7.76 -12.76 -7.87
C TRP A 82 -6.77 -12.40 -6.76
N GLU A 83 -7.15 -11.48 -5.88
CA GLU A 83 -6.38 -11.14 -4.68
C GLU A 83 -6.19 -12.36 -3.76
N HIS A 84 -7.27 -13.09 -3.47
CA HIS A 84 -7.19 -14.25 -2.58
C HIS A 84 -6.33 -15.38 -3.18
N PHE A 85 -6.40 -15.59 -4.49
CA PHE A 85 -5.55 -16.52 -5.21
C PHE A 85 -4.07 -16.14 -5.12
N ALA A 86 -3.73 -14.88 -5.41
CA ALA A 86 -2.35 -14.40 -5.32
C ALA A 86 -1.80 -14.48 -3.89
N MET A 87 -2.61 -14.16 -2.89
CA MET A 87 -2.24 -14.32 -1.48
C MET A 87 -1.98 -15.79 -1.14
N CYS A 88 -2.88 -16.71 -1.53
CA CYS A 88 -2.69 -18.16 -1.26
C CYS A 88 -1.44 -18.74 -1.94
N MET A 89 -1.10 -18.26 -3.14
CA MET A 89 0.10 -18.69 -3.88
C MET A 89 1.38 -18.14 -3.24
N THR A 90 1.36 -16.88 -2.79
CA THR A 90 2.53 -16.24 -2.17
C THR A 90 2.80 -16.77 -0.74
N GLU A 91 1.77 -16.94 0.09
CA GLU A 91 1.89 -17.52 1.44
C GLU A 91 2.48 -18.93 1.44
N ARG A 92 2.23 -19.71 0.38
CA ARG A 92 2.72 -21.08 0.22
C ARG A 92 4.04 -21.17 -0.54
N GLY A 93 4.68 -20.05 -0.87
CA GLY A 93 5.97 -20.01 -1.56
C GLY A 93 5.93 -20.50 -3.02
N ARG A 94 4.75 -20.48 -3.66
CA ARG A 94 4.56 -20.91 -5.06
C ARG A 94 4.72 -19.75 -6.05
N SER A 95 5.63 -18.84 -5.73
CA SER A 95 5.92 -17.60 -6.48
C SER A 95 6.38 -17.89 -7.92
N ALA A 96 7.15 -18.96 -8.11
CA ALA A 96 7.61 -19.40 -9.43
C ALA A 96 6.46 -19.87 -10.34
N GLU A 97 5.49 -20.61 -9.78
CA GLU A 97 4.33 -21.05 -10.54
C GLU A 97 3.41 -19.87 -10.88
N LEU A 98 3.22 -18.94 -9.93
CA LEU A 98 2.46 -17.71 -10.19
C LEU A 98 3.09 -16.87 -11.31
N LEU A 99 4.43 -16.78 -11.39
CA LEU A 99 5.14 -16.11 -12.48
C LEU A 99 4.86 -16.77 -13.85
N THR A 100 4.83 -18.10 -13.91
CA THR A 100 4.53 -18.81 -15.18
C THR A 100 3.10 -18.58 -15.65
N LEU A 101 2.18 -18.36 -14.72
CA LEU A 101 0.76 -18.14 -15.00
C LEU A 101 0.46 -16.68 -15.32
N LEU A 102 1.30 -15.75 -14.84
CA LEU A 102 1.12 -14.31 -15.00
C LEU A 102 0.76 -13.86 -16.44
N PRO A 103 1.38 -14.38 -17.52
CA PRO A 103 0.99 -14.02 -18.89
C PRO A 103 -0.43 -14.48 -19.25
N ARG A 104 -0.84 -15.69 -18.83
CA ARG A 104 -2.23 -16.18 -18.99
C ARG A 104 -3.21 -15.31 -18.21
N LEU A 105 -2.83 -14.90 -16.99
CA LEU A 105 -3.67 -14.04 -16.16
C LEU A 105 -3.81 -12.63 -16.75
N ARG A 106 -2.72 -12.06 -17.28
CA ARG A 106 -2.74 -10.74 -17.92
C ARG A 106 -3.50 -10.72 -19.25
N ALA A 107 -3.50 -11.85 -19.97
CA ALA A 107 -4.23 -12.01 -21.22
C ALA A 107 -5.72 -12.29 -21.01
N ALA A 108 -6.09 -12.80 -19.83
CA ALA A 108 -7.47 -12.83 -19.42
C ALA A 108 -7.99 -11.40 -19.29
N ASP A 109 -9.23 -11.18 -19.71
CA ASP A 109 -9.92 -9.89 -19.61
C ASP A 109 -10.24 -9.58 -18.14
N ILE A 110 -9.20 -9.46 -17.31
CA ILE A 110 -9.28 -9.01 -15.94
C ILE A 110 -9.58 -7.51 -16.05
N ASP A 111 -10.86 -7.19 -16.22
CA ASP A 111 -11.41 -5.84 -16.32
C ASP A 111 -10.90 -4.92 -15.19
N SER A 112 -10.50 -5.53 -14.06
CA SER A 112 -9.95 -4.82 -12.91
C SER A 112 -8.44 -4.59 -13.04
N PHE A 113 -8.05 -3.37 -13.44
CA PHE A 113 -6.69 -2.85 -13.28
C PHE A 113 -6.16 -3.06 -11.85
N VAL A 114 -7.03 -2.92 -10.85
CA VAL A 114 -6.71 -3.12 -9.42
C VAL A 114 -6.28 -4.56 -9.12
N ALA A 115 -6.97 -5.55 -9.67
CA ALA A 115 -6.58 -6.95 -9.48
C ALA A 115 -5.19 -7.24 -10.05
N ARG A 116 -4.87 -6.68 -11.22
CA ARG A 116 -3.57 -6.85 -11.87
C ARG A 116 -2.44 -6.25 -11.04
N THR A 117 -2.58 -4.99 -10.63
CA THR A 117 -1.56 -4.32 -9.80
C THR A 117 -1.37 -5.01 -8.45
N GLN A 118 -2.43 -5.57 -7.87
CA GLN A 118 -2.36 -6.25 -6.59
C GLN A 118 -1.69 -7.63 -6.69
N ILE A 119 -1.96 -8.41 -7.74
CA ILE A 119 -1.21 -9.65 -8.02
C ILE A 119 0.28 -9.33 -8.18
N ASP A 120 0.60 -8.33 -9.00
CA ASP A 120 1.99 -7.95 -9.26
C ASP A 120 2.68 -7.45 -7.96
N THR A 121 1.98 -6.69 -7.12
CA THR A 121 2.50 -6.20 -5.82
C THR A 121 2.80 -7.35 -4.86
N LEU A 122 1.85 -8.28 -4.68
CA LEU A 122 2.03 -9.44 -3.77
C LEU A 122 3.17 -10.34 -4.23
N LEU A 123 3.28 -10.56 -5.54
CA LEU A 123 4.35 -11.35 -6.12
C LEU A 123 5.70 -10.63 -5.98
N ALA A 124 5.77 -9.33 -6.21
CA ALA A 124 6.98 -8.54 -6.04
C ALA A 124 7.47 -8.59 -4.57
N ASP A 125 6.56 -8.43 -3.61
CA ASP A 125 6.87 -8.55 -2.17
C ASP A 125 7.47 -9.91 -1.85
N GLN A 126 6.88 -10.98 -2.36
CA GLN A 126 7.37 -12.32 -2.09
C GLN A 126 8.71 -12.61 -2.76
N LEU A 127 8.90 -12.22 -4.02
CA LEU A 127 10.17 -12.36 -4.72
C LEU A 127 11.29 -11.54 -4.05
N ALA A 128 10.97 -10.35 -3.53
CA ALA A 128 11.92 -9.54 -2.75
C ALA A 128 12.33 -10.24 -1.45
N ARG A 129 11.38 -10.87 -0.72
CA ARG A 129 11.69 -11.69 0.47
C ARG A 129 12.55 -12.90 0.13
N GLU A 130 12.33 -13.50 -1.04
CA GLU A 130 13.15 -14.60 -1.59
C GLU A 130 14.49 -14.11 -2.18
N ASN A 131 14.80 -12.81 -2.14
CA ASN A 131 15.99 -12.18 -2.72
C ASN A 131 16.12 -12.35 -4.25
N ARG A 132 15.00 -12.53 -4.96
CA ARG A 132 14.92 -12.75 -6.41
C ARG A 132 14.71 -11.43 -7.17
N TRP A 133 15.62 -10.47 -6.96
CA TRP A 133 15.50 -9.10 -7.48
C TRP A 133 15.48 -8.98 -9.00
N ALA A 134 16.12 -9.90 -9.73
CA ALA A 134 16.09 -9.90 -11.19
C ALA A 134 14.66 -10.05 -11.72
N GLU A 135 13.86 -10.91 -11.06
CA GLU A 135 12.49 -11.19 -11.44
C GLU A 135 11.54 -10.08 -10.99
N VAL A 136 11.80 -9.47 -9.84
CA VAL A 136 11.13 -8.23 -9.41
C VAL A 136 11.32 -7.12 -10.44
N LEU A 137 12.56 -6.86 -10.87
CA LEU A 137 12.85 -5.81 -11.84
C LEU A 137 12.20 -6.09 -13.19
N GLU A 138 12.14 -7.35 -13.61
CA GLU A 138 11.42 -7.73 -14.83
C GLU A 138 9.91 -7.48 -14.68
N LEU A 139 9.33 -7.84 -13.53
CA LEU A 139 7.92 -7.59 -13.24
C LEU A 139 7.57 -6.09 -13.33
N LEU A 140 8.42 -5.24 -12.76
CA LEU A 140 8.24 -3.78 -12.73
C LEU A 140 8.28 -3.14 -14.12
N LYS A 141 9.01 -3.70 -15.10
CA LYS A 141 9.07 -3.16 -16.47
C LYS A 141 7.72 -3.18 -17.19
N HIS A 142 6.86 -4.13 -16.83
CA HIS A 142 5.61 -4.40 -17.54
C HIS A 142 4.39 -3.76 -16.89
N THR A 143 4.57 -2.93 -15.85
CA THR A 143 3.47 -2.45 -15.01
C THR A 143 3.57 -0.97 -14.70
N SER A 144 2.51 -0.21 -14.98
CA SER A 144 2.51 1.24 -14.82
C SER A 144 2.03 1.71 -13.43
N GLY A 145 2.70 2.74 -12.92
CA GLY A 145 2.30 3.56 -11.77
C GLY A 145 2.62 2.99 -10.38
N TRP A 146 2.26 1.74 -10.09
CA TRP A 146 2.50 1.18 -8.74
C TRP A 146 3.98 0.88 -8.50
N ALA A 147 4.73 0.49 -9.54
CA ALA A 147 6.17 0.24 -9.50
C ALA A 147 6.96 1.44 -8.96
N ASP A 148 6.55 2.65 -9.34
CA ASP A 148 7.16 3.92 -8.91
C ASP A 148 6.99 4.18 -7.42
N THR A 149 5.97 3.60 -6.79
CA THR A 149 5.72 3.71 -5.35
C THR A 149 6.25 2.51 -4.56
N TRP A 150 6.18 1.32 -5.13
CA TRP A 150 6.54 0.07 -4.46
C TRP A 150 8.05 -0.09 -4.33
N LEU A 151 8.79 0.15 -5.42
CA LEU A 151 10.24 -0.07 -5.42
C LEU A 151 10.94 0.82 -4.37
N PRO A 152 10.64 2.13 -4.27
CA PRO A 152 11.27 2.95 -3.24
C PRO A 152 10.92 2.52 -1.82
N ARG A 153 9.65 2.15 -1.55
CA ARG A 153 9.22 1.62 -0.24
C ARG A 153 10.01 0.39 0.18
N GLN A 154 10.24 -0.54 -0.74
CA GLN A 154 11.04 -1.73 -0.41
C GLN A 154 12.50 -1.40 -0.18
N LEU A 155 13.09 -0.52 -0.99
CA LEU A 155 14.47 -0.07 -0.79
C LEU A 155 14.62 0.66 0.56
N GLY A 156 13.64 1.47 0.96
CA GLY A 156 13.55 2.10 2.27
C GLY A 156 13.54 1.07 3.40
N ARG A 157 12.66 0.07 3.34
CA ARG A 157 12.58 -1.03 4.33
C ARG A 157 13.88 -1.83 4.45
N LEU A 158 14.56 -2.08 3.34
CA LEU A 158 15.84 -2.79 3.31
C LEU A 158 17.02 -1.90 3.73
N GLY A 159 16.78 -0.60 3.92
CA GLY A 159 17.79 0.37 4.30
C GLY A 159 18.82 0.64 3.21
N LEU A 160 18.47 0.40 1.94
CA LEU A 160 19.32 0.56 0.75
C LEU A 160 19.36 2.03 0.30
N THR A 161 20.00 2.86 1.13
CA THR A 161 20.04 4.32 0.99
C THR A 161 20.62 4.80 -0.34
N ASP A 162 21.66 4.14 -0.87
CA ASP A 162 22.30 4.57 -2.12
C ASP A 162 21.41 4.36 -3.35
N GLN A 163 20.71 3.23 -3.41
CA GLN A 163 19.76 2.91 -4.47
C GLN A 163 18.56 3.86 -4.41
N LEU A 164 18.08 4.14 -3.20
CA LEU A 164 16.99 5.06 -2.94
C LEU A 164 17.37 6.51 -3.34
N ARG A 165 18.60 6.94 -3.04
CA ARG A 165 19.12 8.24 -3.48
C ARG A 165 19.16 8.37 -5.00
N ARG A 166 19.65 7.34 -5.71
CA ARG A 166 19.63 7.37 -7.19
C ARG A 166 18.21 7.49 -7.76
N LEU A 167 17.23 6.81 -7.17
CA LEU A 167 15.83 6.94 -7.59
C LEU A 167 15.24 8.31 -7.25
N ALA A 168 15.60 8.86 -6.10
CA ALA A 168 15.23 10.22 -5.70
C ALA A 168 15.79 11.26 -6.68
N ASP A 169 17.02 11.08 -7.13
CA ASP A 169 17.70 11.95 -8.08
C ASP A 169 17.08 11.90 -9.49
N THR A 170 16.38 10.81 -9.85
CA THR A 170 15.59 10.75 -11.10
C THR A 170 14.24 11.48 -11.01
N GLY A 171 13.91 12.10 -9.88
CA GLY A 171 12.64 12.80 -9.67
C GLY A 171 11.50 11.91 -9.15
N ASN A 172 11.78 10.69 -8.67
CA ASN A 172 10.75 9.85 -8.07
C ASN A 172 10.38 10.39 -6.67
N GLN A 173 9.18 10.95 -6.54
CA GLN A 173 8.72 11.57 -5.30
C GLN A 173 8.63 10.59 -4.13
N THR A 174 8.17 9.35 -4.36
CA THR A 174 8.12 8.32 -3.31
C THR A 174 9.52 7.97 -2.84
N ALA A 175 10.51 7.91 -3.73
CA ALA A 175 11.90 7.67 -3.35
C ALA A 175 12.50 8.79 -2.51
N ARG A 176 12.15 10.04 -2.81
CA ARG A 176 12.57 11.19 -2.00
C ARG A 176 11.94 11.13 -0.60
N GLN A 177 10.66 10.79 -0.49
CA GLN A 177 9.96 10.62 0.79
C GLN A 177 10.60 9.52 1.64
N GLU A 178 10.73 8.32 1.09
CA GLU A 178 11.35 7.17 1.78
C GLU A 178 12.81 7.46 2.17
N LEU A 179 13.54 8.23 1.36
CA LEU A 179 14.92 8.61 1.67
C LEU A 179 14.99 9.51 2.90
N VAL A 180 14.13 10.52 2.97
CA VAL A 180 14.03 11.40 4.14
C VAL A 180 13.64 10.59 5.37
N GLU A 181 12.60 9.76 5.30
CA GLU A 181 12.17 8.92 6.43
C GLU A 181 13.30 8.02 6.94
N LEU A 182 14.04 7.40 6.01
CA LEU A 182 15.18 6.55 6.35
C LEU A 182 16.34 7.34 6.99
N LEU A 183 16.62 8.55 6.50
CA LEU A 183 17.66 9.43 7.06
C LEU A 183 17.27 9.96 8.44
N LEU A 184 16.00 10.32 8.65
CA LEU A 184 15.49 10.72 9.96
C LEU A 184 15.56 9.57 10.97
N ALA A 185 15.20 8.35 10.55
CA ALA A 185 15.26 7.18 11.42
C ALA A 185 16.70 6.77 11.79
N LYS A 186 17.67 6.93 10.88
CA LYS A 186 19.07 6.54 11.11
C LYS A 186 19.92 7.60 11.81
N GLY A 187 19.38 8.80 12.03
CA GLY A 187 20.08 9.90 12.71
C GLY A 187 20.88 10.91 11.87
N PRO A 188 21.18 10.76 10.56
CA PRO A 188 21.74 11.85 9.76
C PRO A 188 20.66 12.88 9.41
N VAL A 189 20.15 13.58 10.41
CA VAL A 189 19.05 14.55 10.28
C VAL A 189 19.43 15.71 9.35
N ASN A 190 20.71 16.13 9.32
CA ASN A 190 21.17 17.19 8.41
C ASN A 190 21.10 16.79 6.94
N ASP A 191 21.34 15.51 6.62
CA ASP A 191 21.19 15.01 5.25
C ASP A 191 19.71 14.98 4.87
N ALA A 192 18.83 14.59 5.80
CA ALA A 192 17.38 14.62 5.61
C ALA A 192 16.88 16.05 5.36
N VAL A 193 17.33 17.02 6.17
CA VAL A 193 17.03 18.45 6.01
C VAL A 193 17.50 18.98 4.66
N THR A 194 18.68 18.57 4.20
CA THR A 194 19.19 18.96 2.88
C THR A 194 18.30 18.45 1.74
N VAL A 195 17.88 17.19 1.79
CA VAL A 195 16.94 16.63 0.80
C VAL A 195 15.59 17.35 0.86
N LEU A 196 15.09 17.63 2.06
CA LEU A 196 13.83 18.36 2.27
C LEU A 196 13.88 19.79 1.73
N ARG A 197 14.99 20.52 1.89
CA ARG A 197 15.15 21.87 1.29
C ARG A 197 15.06 21.81 -0.24
N GLY A 198 15.78 20.87 -0.86
CA GLY A 198 15.71 20.67 -2.32
C GLY A 198 14.29 20.36 -2.79
N LEU A 199 13.55 19.55 -2.02
CA LEU A 199 12.13 19.27 -2.30
C LEU A 199 11.25 20.51 -2.24
N VAL A 200 11.39 21.35 -1.20
CA VAL A 200 10.59 22.57 -1.06
C VAL A 200 10.90 23.57 -2.17
N GLU A 201 12.17 23.68 -2.57
CA GLU A 201 12.60 24.57 -3.66
C GLU A 201 12.11 24.11 -5.03
N GLU A 202 12.19 22.81 -5.33
CA GLU A 202 11.69 22.25 -6.60
C GLU A 202 10.16 22.30 -6.71
N ASP A 203 9.44 22.22 -5.60
CA ASP A 203 7.98 22.12 -5.55
C ASP A 203 7.25 23.50 -5.55
N SER A 204 7.99 24.57 -5.81
CA SER A 204 7.56 25.97 -5.62
C SER A 204 6.39 26.48 -6.49
N ALA A 205 5.63 25.65 -7.20
CA ALA A 205 4.57 26.18 -8.05
C ALA A 205 3.31 25.33 -8.32
N GLN A 206 3.20 24.05 -7.96
CA GLN A 206 2.05 23.27 -8.46
C GLN A 206 1.61 22.03 -7.69
N THR A 207 2.35 21.54 -6.70
CA THR A 207 1.93 20.29 -6.02
C THR A 207 1.25 20.60 -4.70
N PRO A 208 0.03 20.06 -4.46
CA PRO A 208 -0.66 20.22 -3.18
C PRO A 208 -0.06 19.36 -2.04
N ASP A 209 1.09 18.70 -2.27
CA ASP A 209 1.73 17.85 -1.26
C ASP A 209 2.44 18.70 -0.21
N ARG A 210 1.83 18.76 0.98
CA ARG A 210 2.29 19.58 2.12
C ARG A 210 3.36 18.88 2.94
N TRP A 211 3.72 17.64 2.58
CA TRP A 211 4.61 16.81 3.38
C TRP A 211 6.01 17.41 3.53
N ALA A 212 6.67 17.82 2.44
CA ALA A 212 8.05 18.32 2.51
C ALA A 212 8.17 19.65 3.28
N PRO A 213 7.33 20.68 3.01
CA PRO A 213 7.39 21.93 3.77
C PRO A 213 7.14 21.74 5.27
N THR A 214 6.15 20.90 5.63
CA THR A 214 5.80 20.63 7.02
C THR A 214 6.92 19.86 7.73
N THR A 215 7.40 18.77 7.12
CA THR A 215 8.48 17.96 7.70
C THR A 215 9.75 18.79 7.89
N LEU A 216 10.10 19.65 6.92
CA LEU A 216 11.25 20.53 7.08
C LEU A 216 11.08 21.51 8.24
N ALA A 217 9.89 22.09 8.42
CA ALA A 217 9.64 23.00 9.55
C ALA A 217 9.73 22.29 10.90
N GLU A 218 9.19 21.07 11.01
CA GLU A 218 9.31 20.24 12.22
C GLU A 218 10.78 19.93 12.55
N GLN A 219 11.56 19.51 11.55
CA GLN A 219 12.98 19.19 11.75
C GLN A 219 13.81 20.41 12.14
N LEU A 220 13.60 21.56 11.48
CA LEU A 220 14.28 22.81 11.88
C LEU A 220 13.92 23.21 13.31
N SER A 221 12.66 23.02 13.72
CA SER A 221 12.24 23.30 15.09
C SER A 221 12.87 22.35 16.10
N ASP A 222 12.91 21.05 15.80
CA ASP A 222 13.52 20.04 16.67
C ASP A 222 15.05 20.22 16.80
N GLN A 223 15.71 20.74 15.75
CA GLN A 223 17.12 21.11 15.79
C GLN A 223 17.39 22.46 16.47
N GLY A 224 16.35 23.26 16.72
CA GLY A 224 16.48 24.61 17.26
C GLY A 224 16.96 25.64 16.23
N ASP A 225 16.88 25.35 14.93
CA ASP A 225 17.20 26.29 13.85
C ASP A 225 16.03 27.26 13.60
N LEU A 226 15.86 28.12 14.59
CA LEU A 226 14.82 29.12 14.66
C LEU A 226 15.03 30.27 13.66
N ALA A 227 16.27 30.50 13.22
CA ALA A 227 16.61 31.53 12.26
C ALA A 227 16.08 31.20 10.85
N GLU A 228 16.26 29.96 10.41
CA GLU A 228 15.70 29.50 9.13
C GLU A 228 14.17 29.44 9.18
N LEU A 229 13.59 28.97 10.29
CA LEU A 229 12.14 29.00 10.49
C LEU A 229 11.58 30.42 10.38
N GLY A 230 12.23 31.40 11.04
CA GLY A 230 11.85 32.81 10.94
C GLY A 230 11.88 33.32 9.50
N THR A 231 12.95 32.99 8.77
CA THR A 231 13.10 33.38 7.35
C THR A 231 11.97 32.81 6.49
N ARG A 232 11.63 31.53 6.68
CA ARG A 232 10.52 30.89 5.96
C ARG A 232 9.18 31.56 6.28
N ILE A 233 8.93 31.90 7.53
CA ILE A 233 7.71 32.61 7.93
C ILE A 233 7.64 34.00 7.30
N ALA A 234 8.76 34.73 7.25
CA ALA A 234 8.84 36.04 6.58
C ALA A 234 8.50 35.94 5.08
N THR A 235 8.86 34.82 4.44
CA THR A 235 8.49 34.54 3.04
C THR A 235 7.05 34.05 2.86
N GLY A 236 6.26 33.95 3.94
CA GLY A 236 4.86 33.55 3.90
C GLY A 236 4.60 32.05 4.09
N ASP A 237 5.59 31.28 4.57
CA ASP A 237 5.43 29.86 4.85
C ASP A 237 4.53 29.64 6.07
N SER A 238 3.25 29.36 5.81
CA SER A 238 2.25 29.09 6.84
C SER A 238 2.53 27.83 7.66
N PHE A 239 3.26 26.85 7.12
CA PHE A 239 3.59 25.62 7.85
C PHE A 239 4.67 25.87 8.88
N ALA A 240 5.71 26.63 8.52
CA ALA A 240 6.71 27.08 9.47
C ALA A 240 6.09 27.88 10.62
N ALA A 241 5.12 28.76 10.32
CA ALA A 241 4.41 29.53 11.34
C ALA A 241 3.59 28.64 12.28
N ALA A 242 2.87 27.65 11.73
CA ALA A 242 2.07 26.72 12.50
C ALA A 242 2.91 25.85 13.45
N VAL A 243 4.03 25.29 12.95
CA VAL A 243 4.94 24.49 13.78
C VAL A 243 5.54 25.33 14.90
N LEU A 244 5.99 26.55 14.61
CA LEU A 244 6.56 27.43 15.63
C LEU A 244 5.54 27.77 16.72
N ALA A 245 4.28 28.05 16.35
CA ALA A 245 3.21 28.33 17.31
C ALA A 245 2.89 27.12 18.20
N ASP A 246 2.81 25.91 17.63
CA ASP A 246 2.61 24.68 18.40
C ASP A 246 3.74 24.43 19.40
N ARG A 247 5.00 24.58 18.97
CA ARG A 247 6.16 24.40 19.85
C ARG A 247 6.28 25.50 20.90
N ALA A 248 5.83 26.73 20.61
CA ALA A 248 5.70 27.80 21.60
C ALA A 248 4.65 27.46 22.66
N CYS A 249 3.46 26.96 22.26
CA CYS A 249 2.45 26.48 23.20
C CYS A 249 2.97 25.37 24.12
N GLN A 250 3.89 24.54 23.63
CA GLN A 250 4.53 23.47 24.42
C GLN A 250 5.73 23.94 25.26
N GLY A 251 6.09 25.23 25.20
CA GLY A 251 7.26 25.78 25.90
C GLY A 251 8.60 25.21 25.40
N ARG A 252 8.64 24.71 24.16
CA ARG A 252 9.81 24.07 23.54
C ARG A 252 10.69 25.01 22.73
N VAL A 253 10.31 26.28 22.63
CA VAL A 253 11.09 27.33 21.98
C VAL A 253 11.36 28.47 22.96
N PRO A 254 12.54 29.11 22.87
CA PRO A 254 12.81 30.35 23.59
C PRO A 254 11.78 31.42 23.19
N ASN A 255 11.47 32.31 24.13
CA ASN A 255 10.53 33.43 23.93
C ASN A 255 9.11 32.99 23.55
N ALA A 256 8.68 31.79 23.93
CA ALA A 256 7.34 31.25 23.67
C ALA A 256 6.22 32.26 24.01
N ASP A 257 6.28 32.90 25.18
CA ASP A 257 5.28 33.89 25.59
C ASP A 257 5.23 35.09 24.65
N GLN A 258 6.37 35.57 24.16
CA GLN A 258 6.45 36.69 23.23
C GLN A 258 5.95 36.29 21.83
N ILE A 259 6.30 35.10 21.36
CA ILE A 259 5.82 34.56 20.09
C ILE A 259 4.29 34.41 20.12
N LEU A 260 3.72 33.92 21.22
CA LEU A 260 2.28 33.69 21.35
C LEU A 260 1.47 34.99 21.54
N THR A 261 2.07 36.03 22.14
CA THR A 261 1.38 37.30 22.43
C THR A 261 1.58 38.36 21.35
N ALA A 262 2.79 38.49 20.81
CA ALA A 262 3.16 39.52 19.86
C ALA A 262 3.31 39.00 18.42
N GLY A 263 3.39 37.68 18.23
CA GLY A 263 3.73 37.08 16.94
C GLY A 263 5.22 37.23 16.60
N LEU A 264 5.57 36.95 15.35
CA LEU A 264 6.90 37.26 14.81
C LEU A 264 6.94 38.68 14.23
N SER A 265 8.12 39.28 14.22
CA SER A 265 8.36 40.53 13.50
C SER A 265 8.07 40.37 11.99
N PRO A 266 7.80 41.47 11.25
CA PRO A 266 7.53 41.41 9.80
C PRO A 266 8.67 40.80 8.96
N ASP A 267 9.89 40.80 9.48
CA ASP A 267 11.09 40.19 8.89
C ASP A 267 11.31 38.73 9.36
N GLY A 268 10.36 38.16 10.11
CA GLY A 268 10.43 36.81 10.65
C GLY A 268 11.35 36.66 11.86
N SER A 269 11.94 37.75 12.36
CA SER A 269 12.78 37.72 13.56
C SER A 269 11.95 37.52 14.84
N PHE A 270 12.59 36.95 15.86
CA PHE A 270 11.98 36.84 17.18
C PHE A 270 11.88 38.23 17.81
N PRO A 271 10.76 38.54 18.49
CA PRO A 271 10.69 39.74 19.30
C PRO A 271 11.85 39.71 20.30
N THR A 272 12.71 40.73 20.26
CA THR A 272 13.69 40.97 21.33
C THR A 272 12.99 41.80 22.39
N GLY A 273 12.81 41.24 23.58
CA GLY A 273 12.25 41.94 24.75
C GLY A 273 13.08 43.13 25.20
#